data_AF-A0A368NR47-F1
#
_entry.id   AF-A0A368NR47-F1
#
_cell.length_a   1.000
_cell.length_b   1.000
_cell.length_c   1.000
_cell.angle_alpha   90.00
_cell.angle_beta   90.00
_cell.angle_gamma   90.00
#
_symmetry.space_group_name_H-M   'P 1'
#
loop_
_entity.id
_entity.type
_entity.pdbx_description
1 polymer ?
#
loop_
_entity_poly.entity_id
_entity_poly.type
_entity_poly.pdbx_seq_one_letter_code
_entity_poly.pdbx_strand_id
1 'polypeptide(L)'
;MDYLPHPVRILFISAAGYERSAQTKAAIEKNIQLSDPKLARQRSVMARWVQTAEVSGATDEQIADMKGRINVFEMIAEPVLYGDECSIFDVSALLPKLAKNDISAFSLRNLVLPGDETIYIHFGREEALIVNHDQDLYFEGAYVTQVYDEIDDDEVSTFRIALVLSDPEFGALAFDRPIGQTLKRNSDFVRFEVKPTNSVRQGFASLAQNGLAEESQVLTAPLKVYRAAYDLLVRSMIYLGQEGRDLELGYFDGAPERQLRKALNGDDDAASYLLENGFPAVQFVGRNIGPLLDLSEPDWGAESVGFTI
;
A
#
# COMPACT_ATOMS: atom_id res chain seq x y z
N MET A 1 6.80 6.43 16.14
CA MET A 1 7.50 5.91 14.96
C MET A 1 7.30 6.90 13.84
N ASP A 2 8.35 7.14 13.07
CA ASP A 2 8.22 7.78 11.77
C ASP A 2 7.42 6.85 10.82
N TYR A 3 6.88 7.45 9.76
CA TYR A 3 6.02 6.88 8.72
C TYR A 3 6.15 5.35 8.50
N LEU A 4 5.01 4.65 8.51
CA LEU A 4 4.91 3.21 8.22
C LEU A 4 4.31 3.00 6.82
N PRO A 5 4.98 2.23 5.94
CA PRO A 5 4.47 1.94 4.61
C PRO A 5 3.21 1.07 4.70
N HIS A 6 2.33 1.20 3.71
CA HIS A 6 1.01 0.58 3.74
C HIS A 6 1.02 -0.93 4.06
N PRO A 7 1.87 -1.79 3.46
CA PRO A 7 1.91 -3.21 3.82
C PRO A 7 2.08 -3.46 5.31
N VAL A 8 2.97 -2.70 5.95
CA VAL A 8 3.24 -2.81 7.39
C VAL A 8 2.04 -2.34 8.21
N ARG A 9 1.41 -1.22 7.83
CA ARG A 9 0.23 -0.71 8.56
C ARG A 9 -0.87 -1.76 8.65
N ILE A 10 -1.09 -2.49 7.56
CA ILE A 10 -2.11 -3.53 7.49
C ILE A 10 -1.92 -4.58 8.59
N LEU A 11 -0.69 -5.01 8.88
CA LEU A 11 -0.40 -5.94 9.99
C LEU A 11 -0.81 -5.38 11.37
N PHE A 12 -0.65 -4.08 11.57
CA PHE A 12 -0.92 -3.43 12.86
C PHE A 12 -2.39 -3.04 13.06
N ILE A 13 -3.22 -3.02 12.01
CA ILE A 13 -4.64 -2.64 12.14
C ILE A 13 -5.40 -3.58 13.07
N SER A 14 -5.16 -4.89 12.97
CA SER A 14 -5.80 -5.88 13.85
C SER A 14 -5.41 -5.66 15.32
N ALA A 15 -4.12 -5.42 15.59
CA ALA A 15 -3.61 -5.12 16.92
C ALA A 15 -4.22 -3.82 17.48
N ALA A 16 -4.26 -2.76 16.68
CA ALA A 16 -4.92 -1.51 17.05
C ALA A 16 -6.40 -1.73 17.36
N GLY A 17 -7.12 -2.52 16.54
CA GLY A 17 -8.51 -2.87 16.77
C GLY A 17 -8.75 -3.63 18.08
N TYR A 18 -7.85 -4.55 18.44
CA TYR A 18 -7.91 -5.28 19.70
C TYR A 18 -7.73 -4.33 20.90
N GLU A 19 -6.70 -3.49 20.86
CA GLU A 19 -6.41 -2.54 21.94
C GLU A 19 -7.54 -1.54 22.13
N ARG A 20 -8.04 -0.94 21.03
CA ARG A 20 -9.19 -0.04 21.05
C ARG A 20 -10.44 -0.67 21.62
N SER A 21 -10.71 -1.94 21.29
CA SER A 21 -11.82 -2.70 21.87
C SER A 21 -11.68 -2.86 23.39
N ALA A 22 -10.48 -3.15 23.88
CA ALA A 22 -10.21 -3.26 25.32
C ALA A 22 -10.39 -1.91 26.03
N GLN A 23 -9.83 -0.83 25.46
CA GLN A 23 -9.97 0.54 25.99
C GLN A 23 -11.45 0.98 26.02
N THR A 24 -12.20 0.67 24.96
CA THR A 24 -13.64 0.96 24.86
C THR A 24 -14.44 0.24 25.95
N LYS A 25 -14.18 -1.06 26.18
CA LYS A 25 -14.82 -1.83 27.24
C LYS A 25 -14.53 -1.24 28.63
N ALA A 26 -13.27 -0.91 28.90
CA ALA A 26 -12.87 -0.29 30.16
C ALA A 26 -13.56 1.07 30.39
N ALA A 27 -13.69 1.88 29.33
CA ALA A 27 -14.40 3.16 29.40
C ALA A 27 -15.90 2.99 29.70
N ILE A 28 -16.55 2.00 29.07
CA ILE A 28 -17.95 1.66 29.34
C ILE A 28 -18.13 1.20 30.79
N GLU A 29 -17.28 0.29 31.28
CA GLU A 29 -17.34 -0.22 32.65
C GLU A 29 -17.17 0.91 33.68
N LYS A 30 -16.16 1.77 33.50
CA LYS A 30 -15.93 2.94 34.36
C LYS A 30 -17.15 3.87 34.39
N ASN A 31 -17.74 4.15 33.24
CA ASN A 31 -18.92 5.00 33.13
C ASN A 31 -20.16 4.37 33.79
N ILE A 32 -20.32 3.05 33.68
CA ILE A 32 -21.40 2.30 34.34
C ILE A 32 -21.22 2.32 35.87
N GLN A 33 -20.00 2.15 36.39
CA GLN A 33 -19.71 2.18 37.83
C GLN A 33 -20.07 3.52 38.47
N LEU A 34 -19.94 4.63 37.73
CA LEU A 34 -20.31 5.97 38.18
C LEU A 34 -21.82 6.26 38.10
N SER A 35 -22.61 5.36 37.52
CA SER A 35 -24.06 5.52 37.32
C SER A 35 -24.90 4.67 38.31
N ASP A 36 -26.08 5.15 38.70
CA ASP A 36 -26.98 4.42 39.60
C ASP A 36 -27.36 3.02 39.03
N PRO A 37 -27.17 1.92 39.79
CA PRO A 37 -27.60 0.57 39.44
C PRO A 37 -29.02 0.41 38.92
N LYS A 38 -29.95 1.27 39.38
CA LYS A 38 -31.37 1.20 39.01
C LYS A 38 -31.66 1.81 37.63
N LEU A 39 -30.69 2.47 37.00
CA LEU A 39 -30.86 3.18 35.73
C LEU A 39 -30.32 2.39 34.52
N ALA A 40 -30.79 1.14 34.37
CA ALA A 40 -30.35 0.24 33.30
C ALA A 40 -30.45 0.84 31.89
N ARG A 41 -31.51 1.62 31.61
CA ARG A 41 -31.69 2.30 30.33
C ARG A 41 -30.61 3.37 30.08
N GLN A 42 -30.21 4.13 31.10
CA GLN A 42 -29.13 5.11 30.97
C GLN A 42 -27.79 4.44 30.71
N ARG A 43 -27.50 3.32 31.40
CA ARG A 43 -26.29 2.53 31.18
C ARG A 43 -26.18 2.01 29.75
N SER A 44 -27.29 1.49 29.20
CA SER A 44 -27.36 1.04 27.80
C SER A 44 -27.11 2.19 26.82
N VAL A 45 -27.68 3.38 27.08
CA VAL A 45 -27.43 4.57 26.25
C VAL A 45 -25.97 4.98 26.32
N MET A 46 -25.36 5.04 27.51
CA MET A 46 -23.94 5.41 27.67
C MET A 46 -23.02 4.42 26.94
N ALA A 47 -23.26 3.11 27.08
CA ALA A 47 -22.49 2.10 26.37
C ALA A 47 -22.57 2.29 24.85
N ARG A 48 -23.78 2.53 24.32
CA ARG A 48 -23.99 2.80 22.90
C ARG A 48 -23.29 4.08 22.44
N TRP A 49 -23.32 5.14 23.24
CA TRP A 49 -22.61 6.40 22.91
C TRP A 49 -21.11 6.21 22.77
N VAL A 50 -20.49 5.49 23.71
CA VAL A 50 -19.05 5.18 23.64
C VAL A 50 -18.75 4.32 22.40
N GLN A 51 -19.58 3.32 22.11
CA GLN A 51 -19.42 2.49 20.90
C GLN A 51 -19.56 3.31 19.61
N THR A 52 -20.55 4.20 19.52
CA THR A 52 -20.75 5.07 18.35
C THR A 52 -19.58 6.03 18.13
N ALA A 53 -19.01 6.56 19.22
CA ALA A 53 -17.81 7.38 19.15
C ALA A 53 -16.60 6.57 18.64
N GLU A 54 -16.46 5.32 19.09
CA GLU A 54 -15.37 4.43 18.69
C GLU A 54 -15.39 4.10 17.19
N VAL A 55 -16.58 3.91 16.63
CA VAL A 55 -16.75 3.70 15.17
C VAL A 55 -16.85 5.02 14.39
N SER A 56 -16.65 6.17 15.04
CA SER A 56 -16.68 7.49 14.41
C SER A 56 -17.97 7.79 13.63
N GLY A 57 -19.10 7.32 14.16
CA GLY A 57 -20.41 7.52 13.53
C GLY A 57 -20.70 6.60 12.34
N ALA A 58 -19.77 5.72 11.95
CA ALA A 58 -20.01 4.72 10.91
C ALA A 58 -21.06 3.70 11.37
N THR A 59 -21.86 3.20 10.42
CA THR A 59 -22.82 2.12 10.64
C THR A 59 -22.10 0.77 10.73
N ASP A 60 -22.78 -0.23 11.29
CA ASP A 60 -22.23 -1.59 11.38
C ASP A 60 -21.91 -2.18 9.99
N GLU A 61 -22.73 -1.86 8.98
CA GLU A 61 -22.52 -2.26 7.58
C GLU A 61 -21.27 -1.61 6.99
N GLN A 62 -21.07 -0.31 7.22
CA GLN A 62 -19.87 0.41 6.77
C GLN A 62 -18.60 -0.14 7.45
N ILE A 63 -18.67 -0.44 8.75
CA ILE A 63 -17.56 -1.05 9.49
C ILE A 63 -17.25 -2.46 8.96
N ALA A 64 -18.27 -3.25 8.65
CA ALA A 64 -18.09 -4.58 8.07
C ALA A 64 -17.44 -4.50 6.67
N ASP A 65 -17.87 -3.58 5.83
CA ASP A 65 -17.28 -3.34 4.50
C ASP A 65 -15.82 -2.89 4.59
N MET A 66 -15.50 -1.91 5.44
CA MET A 66 -14.12 -1.46 5.65
C MET A 66 -13.22 -2.60 6.14
N LYS A 67 -13.69 -3.41 7.10
CA LYS A 67 -12.95 -4.60 7.55
C LYS A 67 -12.77 -5.64 6.45
N GLY A 68 -13.80 -5.87 5.63
CA GLY A 68 -13.71 -6.75 4.47
C GLY A 68 -12.59 -6.33 3.51
N ARG A 69 -12.47 -5.02 3.23
CA ARG A 69 -11.36 -4.48 2.42
C ARG A 69 -10.00 -4.61 3.10
N ILE A 70 -9.91 -4.36 4.40
CA ILE A 70 -8.65 -4.59 5.15
C ILE A 70 -8.23 -6.05 5.06
N ASN A 71 -9.14 -7.01 5.20
CA ASN A 71 -8.82 -8.43 5.07
C ASN A 71 -8.27 -8.78 3.67
N VAL A 72 -8.82 -8.16 2.62
CA VAL A 72 -8.25 -8.30 1.25
C VAL A 72 -6.83 -7.74 1.20
N PHE A 73 -6.58 -6.60 1.86
CA PHE A 73 -5.23 -6.05 1.96
C PHE A 73 -4.27 -6.93 2.75
N GLU A 74 -4.72 -7.56 3.85
CA GLU A 74 -3.92 -8.52 4.61
C GLU A 74 -3.45 -9.66 3.70
N MET A 75 -4.35 -10.22 2.90
CA MET A 75 -4.04 -11.32 1.98
C MET A 75 -3.01 -10.96 0.90
N ILE A 76 -2.90 -9.69 0.49
CA ILE A 76 -1.91 -9.25 -0.51
C ILE A 76 -0.65 -8.63 0.11
N ALA A 77 -0.74 -8.11 1.32
CA ALA A 77 0.39 -7.53 2.04
C ALA A 77 1.28 -8.61 2.69
N GLU A 78 0.70 -9.72 3.14
CA GLU A 78 1.44 -10.83 3.73
C GLU A 78 2.50 -11.41 2.77
N PRO A 79 2.18 -11.79 1.51
CA PRO A 79 3.19 -12.24 0.54
C PRO A 79 4.28 -11.19 0.27
N VAL A 80 3.91 -9.90 0.26
CA VAL A 80 4.86 -8.80 0.02
C VAL A 80 5.88 -8.66 1.17
N LEU A 81 5.47 -8.97 2.40
CA LEU A 81 6.28 -8.77 3.61
C LEU A 81 7.10 -10.00 4.00
N TYR A 82 6.57 -11.19 3.70
CA TYR A 82 7.13 -12.47 4.12
C TYR A 82 7.55 -13.36 2.95
N GLY A 83 7.54 -12.82 1.73
CA GLY A 83 8.01 -13.51 0.53
C GLY A 83 9.49 -13.86 0.58
N ASP A 84 9.90 -14.78 -0.29
CA ASP A 84 11.29 -15.23 -0.39
C ASP A 84 12.18 -14.13 -0.98
N GLU A 85 11.61 -13.27 -1.84
CA GLU A 85 12.26 -12.11 -2.41
C GLU A 85 11.79 -10.80 -1.76
N CYS A 86 12.66 -9.79 -1.75
CA CYS A 86 12.25 -8.46 -1.27
C CYS A 86 11.31 -7.82 -2.30
N SER A 87 10.02 -7.85 -1.98
CA SER A 87 8.92 -7.43 -2.86
C SER A 87 8.41 -6.00 -2.59
N ILE A 88 9.17 -5.20 -1.83
CA ILE A 88 8.89 -3.77 -1.59
C ILE A 88 9.91 -2.92 -2.33
N PHE A 89 9.44 -2.07 -3.24
CA PHE A 89 10.27 -1.19 -4.07
C PHE A 89 9.96 0.26 -3.78
N ASP A 90 10.89 0.99 -3.18
CA ASP A 90 10.78 2.44 -3.02
C ASP A 90 11.33 3.14 -4.25
N VAL A 91 10.43 3.72 -5.04
CA VAL A 91 10.76 4.42 -6.29
C VAL A 91 10.81 5.95 -6.12
N SER A 92 10.66 6.48 -4.91
CA SER A 92 10.62 7.94 -4.67
C SER A 92 11.83 8.68 -5.27
N ALA A 93 13.03 8.10 -5.18
CA ALA A 93 14.24 8.66 -5.78
C ALA A 93 14.30 8.53 -7.31
N LEU A 94 13.59 7.54 -7.88
CA LEU A 94 13.47 7.30 -9.31
C LEU A 94 12.47 8.25 -9.97
N LEU A 95 11.34 8.55 -9.32
CA LEU A 95 10.24 9.34 -9.91
C LEU A 95 10.69 10.64 -10.61
N PRO A 96 11.54 11.50 -10.02
CA PRO A 96 12.00 12.73 -10.70
C PRO A 96 12.95 12.47 -11.87
N LYS A 97 13.46 11.25 -12.01
CA LYS A 97 14.43 10.82 -13.03
C LYS A 97 13.76 10.07 -14.19
N LEU A 98 12.50 9.66 -14.05
CA LEU A 98 11.78 8.94 -15.10
C LEU A 98 11.67 9.76 -16.39
N ALA A 99 11.88 9.09 -17.52
CA ALA A 99 11.74 9.72 -18.83
C ALA A 99 10.29 10.20 -19.05
N LYS A 100 10.12 11.26 -19.84
CA LYS A 100 8.82 11.89 -20.14
C LYS A 100 8.31 11.57 -21.55
N ASN A 101 8.94 10.63 -22.24
CA ASN A 101 8.51 10.14 -23.54
C ASN A 101 7.08 9.56 -23.47
N ASP A 102 6.39 9.57 -24.60
CA ASP A 102 5.02 9.04 -24.69
C ASP A 102 5.05 7.50 -24.68
N ILE A 103 4.49 6.92 -23.62
CA ILE A 103 4.36 5.47 -23.44
C ILE A 103 2.92 4.98 -23.69
N SER A 104 2.02 5.86 -24.14
CA SER A 104 0.58 5.57 -24.19
C SER A 104 0.20 4.39 -25.09
N ALA A 105 1.04 4.09 -26.09
CA ALA A 105 0.87 3.00 -27.02
C ALA A 105 1.59 1.70 -26.62
N PHE A 106 2.47 1.74 -25.60
CA PHE A 106 3.23 0.57 -25.18
C PHE A 106 2.30 -0.53 -24.68
N SER A 107 2.63 -1.77 -24.99
CA SER A 107 2.08 -2.95 -24.35
C SER A 107 2.98 -3.38 -23.20
N LEU A 108 2.38 -3.81 -22.09
CA LEU A 108 3.10 -4.40 -20.97
C LEU A 108 3.11 -5.93 -21.02
N ARG A 109 2.61 -6.55 -22.10
CA ARG A 109 2.43 -8.01 -22.20
C ARG A 109 3.68 -8.83 -21.85
N ASN A 110 4.86 -8.30 -22.18
CA ASN A 110 6.15 -8.96 -22.03
C ASN A 110 6.95 -8.43 -20.84
N LEU A 111 6.35 -7.54 -20.04
CA LEU A 111 7.01 -7.00 -18.86
C LEU A 111 7.07 -8.08 -17.77
N VAL A 112 8.26 -8.31 -17.21
CA VAL A 112 8.45 -9.15 -16.02
C VAL A 112 8.93 -8.25 -14.89
N LEU A 113 8.22 -8.26 -13.77
CA LEU A 113 8.61 -7.50 -12.60
C LEU A 113 9.54 -8.35 -11.71
N PRO A 114 10.49 -7.72 -11.00
CA PRO A 114 11.29 -8.40 -9.98
C PRO A 114 10.45 -8.68 -8.72
N GLY A 115 10.92 -9.60 -7.86
CA GLY A 115 10.23 -9.97 -6.64
C GLY A 115 9.24 -11.12 -6.86
N ASP A 116 8.37 -11.32 -5.89
CA ASP A 116 7.35 -12.36 -5.94
C ASP A 116 6.16 -11.97 -6.85
N GLU A 117 5.16 -12.85 -6.94
CA GLU A 117 3.93 -12.64 -7.74
C GLU A 117 3.26 -11.29 -7.46
N THR A 118 3.30 -10.84 -6.21
CA THR A 118 2.79 -9.53 -5.79
C THR A 118 3.91 -8.69 -5.20
N ILE A 119 4.07 -7.48 -5.72
CA ILE A 119 5.00 -6.48 -5.21
C ILE A 119 4.26 -5.24 -4.72
N TYR A 120 4.91 -4.47 -3.86
CA TYR A 120 4.48 -3.13 -3.48
C TYR A 120 5.46 -2.08 -3.97
N ILE A 121 4.98 -1.16 -4.80
CA ILE A 121 5.75 -0.01 -5.28
C ILE A 121 5.38 1.20 -4.44
N HIS A 122 6.33 1.69 -3.66
CA HIS A 122 6.19 2.87 -2.81
C HIS A 122 6.65 4.13 -3.56
N PHE A 123 5.77 5.13 -3.67
CA PHE A 123 6.05 6.37 -4.40
C PHE A 123 6.73 7.45 -3.54
N GLY A 124 6.69 7.31 -2.22
CA GLY A 124 6.98 8.42 -1.33
C GLY A 124 5.88 9.49 -1.37
N ARG A 125 6.21 10.68 -0.88
CA ARG A 125 5.30 11.84 -0.88
C ARG A 125 5.56 12.71 -2.09
N GLU A 126 4.63 12.70 -3.03
CA GLU A 126 4.71 13.48 -4.28
C GLU A 126 3.58 14.50 -4.38
N GLU A 127 3.91 15.73 -4.76
CA GLU A 127 2.91 16.82 -4.89
C GLU A 127 1.82 16.48 -5.91
N ALA A 128 2.19 15.83 -7.01
CA ALA A 128 1.27 15.40 -8.07
C ALA A 128 0.29 14.30 -7.61
N LEU A 129 0.58 13.63 -6.49
CA LEU A 129 -0.19 12.51 -5.96
C LEU A 129 -1.09 12.89 -4.77
N ILE A 130 -1.11 14.17 -4.39
CA ILE A 130 -1.98 14.66 -3.32
C ILE A 130 -3.45 14.58 -3.73
N VAL A 131 -4.23 13.84 -2.94
CA VAL A 131 -5.67 13.66 -3.07
C VAL A 131 -6.42 14.75 -2.31
N ASN A 132 -5.99 15.05 -1.08
CA ASN A 132 -6.57 16.09 -0.23
C ASN A 132 -5.48 16.81 0.57
N HIS A 133 -5.29 18.11 0.31
CA HIS A 133 -4.29 18.93 1.00
C HIS A 133 -4.62 19.15 2.49
N ASP A 134 -5.89 19.30 2.85
CA ASP A 134 -6.29 19.63 4.22
C ASP A 134 -6.06 18.46 5.19
N GLN A 135 -6.14 17.24 4.66
CA GLN A 135 -6.00 15.99 5.42
C GLN A 135 -4.66 15.30 5.18
N ASP A 136 -3.78 15.94 4.40
CA ASP A 136 -2.48 15.42 3.97
C ASP A 136 -2.56 14.01 3.35
N LEU A 137 -3.60 13.78 2.56
CA LEU A 137 -3.90 12.50 1.93
C LEU A 137 -3.32 12.46 0.51
N TYR A 138 -2.56 11.42 0.19
CA TYR A 138 -1.95 11.23 -1.12
C TYR A 138 -1.90 9.74 -1.48
N PHE A 139 -1.71 9.43 -2.77
CA PHE A 139 -1.38 8.06 -3.18
C PHE A 139 0.04 7.73 -2.75
N GLU A 140 0.15 6.80 -1.82
CA GLU A 140 1.42 6.40 -1.19
C GLU A 140 2.18 5.37 -2.02
N GLY A 141 1.44 4.50 -2.68
CA GLY A 141 2.01 3.38 -3.42
C GLY A 141 0.95 2.51 -4.06
N ALA A 142 1.40 1.39 -4.61
CA ALA A 142 0.57 0.44 -5.31
C ALA A 142 0.98 -1.00 -5.01
N TYR A 143 0.00 -1.86 -4.75
CA TYR A 143 0.21 -3.30 -4.93
C TYR A 143 0.05 -3.63 -6.40
N VAL A 144 0.97 -4.44 -6.93
CA VAL A 144 0.95 -4.94 -8.30
C VAL A 144 1.09 -6.45 -8.24
N THR A 145 0.01 -7.15 -8.60
CA THR A 145 0.02 -8.61 -8.76
C THR A 145 0.16 -8.92 -10.25
N GLN A 146 1.23 -9.62 -10.61
CA GLN A 146 1.49 -10.09 -11.96
C GLN A 146 0.92 -11.50 -12.13
N VAL A 147 -0.02 -11.65 -13.07
CA VAL A 147 -0.64 -12.93 -13.41
C VAL A 147 -0.19 -13.31 -14.81
N TYR A 148 0.37 -14.51 -14.96
CA TYR A 148 0.75 -15.07 -16.24
C TYR A 148 -0.45 -15.74 -16.91
N ASP A 149 -0.74 -15.32 -18.14
CA ASP A 149 -1.72 -15.92 -19.03
C ASP A 149 -0.97 -16.63 -20.17
N GLU A 150 -1.42 -17.82 -20.56
CA GLU A 150 -0.93 -18.50 -21.77
C GLU A 150 -1.79 -18.09 -22.97
N ILE A 151 -1.19 -17.42 -23.97
CA ILE A 151 -1.86 -17.04 -25.22
C ILE A 151 -1.00 -17.49 -26.40
N ASP A 152 -1.53 -18.38 -27.24
CA ASP A 152 -0.89 -18.85 -28.48
C ASP A 152 0.58 -19.31 -28.27
N ASP A 153 0.80 -20.12 -27.23
CA ASP A 153 2.12 -20.65 -26.78
C ASP A 153 3.09 -19.59 -26.19
N ASP A 154 2.69 -18.32 -26.06
CA ASP A 154 3.44 -17.27 -25.36
C ASP A 154 2.92 -17.11 -23.91
N GLU A 155 3.83 -17.03 -22.95
CA GLU A 155 3.53 -16.52 -21.60
C GLU A 155 3.46 -14.99 -21.64
N VAL A 156 2.31 -14.43 -21.25
CA VAL A 156 2.06 -12.99 -21.24
C VAL A 156 1.50 -12.52 -19.91
N SER A 157 1.67 -11.24 -19.61
CA SER A 157 1.38 -10.70 -18.26
C SER A 157 0.12 -9.85 -18.21
N THR A 158 -0.76 -10.19 -17.27
CA THR A 158 -1.82 -9.31 -16.76
C THR A 158 -1.34 -8.68 -15.44
N PHE A 159 -1.50 -7.36 -15.30
CA PHE A 159 -1.21 -6.66 -14.05
C PHE A 159 -2.49 -6.22 -13.36
N ARG A 160 -2.72 -6.73 -12.14
CA ARG A 160 -3.78 -6.26 -11.24
C ARG A 160 -3.16 -5.28 -10.25
N ILE A 161 -3.69 -4.07 -10.23
CA ILE A 161 -3.11 -2.95 -9.50
C ILE A 161 -4.09 -2.47 -8.45
N ALA A 162 -3.63 -2.23 -7.23
CA ALA A 162 -4.36 -1.53 -6.19
C ALA A 162 -3.53 -0.34 -5.67
N LEU A 163 -3.88 0.89 -6.06
CA LEU A 163 -3.32 2.12 -5.47
C LEU A 163 -3.92 2.35 -4.09
N VAL A 164 -3.05 2.62 -3.13
CA VAL A 164 -3.43 2.82 -1.73
C VAL A 164 -3.05 4.21 -1.25
N LEU A 165 -3.76 4.67 -0.23
CA LEU A 165 -3.62 6.01 0.32
C LEU A 165 -2.65 6.05 1.50
N SER A 166 -2.14 7.26 1.75
CA SER A 166 -1.29 7.56 2.90
C SER A 166 -2.04 7.66 4.22
N ASP A 167 -1.34 7.30 5.30
CA ASP A 167 -1.73 7.62 6.67
C ASP A 167 -0.48 7.95 7.48
N PRO A 168 0.09 9.16 7.29
CA PRO A 168 1.38 9.52 7.90
C PRO A 168 1.34 9.52 9.44
N GLU A 169 0.15 9.65 10.02
CA GLU A 169 -0.06 9.66 11.46
C GLU A 169 -0.32 8.27 12.05
N PHE A 170 -0.34 7.20 11.24
CA PHE A 170 -0.72 5.86 11.71
C PHE A 170 0.14 5.42 12.89
N GLY A 171 1.47 5.49 12.77
CA GLY A 171 2.40 5.06 13.82
C GLY A 171 2.32 5.89 15.12
N ALA A 172 1.70 7.08 15.07
CA ALA A 172 1.51 7.94 16.24
C ALA A 172 0.10 7.84 16.83
N LEU A 173 -0.93 7.60 16.01
CA LEU A 173 -2.33 7.77 16.40
C LEU A 173 -3.17 6.50 16.28
N ALA A 174 -2.74 5.44 15.58
CA ALA A 174 -3.62 4.30 15.28
C ALA A 174 -4.22 3.63 16.53
N PHE A 175 -3.48 3.61 17.64
CA PHE A 175 -3.88 3.01 18.93
C PHE A 175 -4.66 3.98 19.84
N ASP A 176 -4.65 5.28 19.54
CA ASP A 176 -5.30 6.32 20.34
C ASP A 176 -6.57 6.87 19.70
N ARG A 177 -6.60 6.94 18.36
CA ARG A 177 -7.77 7.40 17.62
C ARG A 177 -8.85 6.31 17.53
N PRO A 178 -10.12 6.70 17.33
CA PRO A 178 -11.20 5.73 17.17
C PRO A 178 -10.94 4.75 16.02
N ILE A 179 -11.26 3.46 16.20
CA ILE A 179 -11.01 2.41 15.20
C ILE A 179 -11.69 2.70 13.86
N GLY A 180 -12.85 3.37 13.87
CA GLY A 180 -13.55 3.77 12.64
C GLY A 180 -12.69 4.68 11.74
N GLN A 181 -11.93 5.60 12.34
CA GLN A 181 -11.00 6.46 11.58
C GLN A 181 -9.79 5.67 11.06
N THR A 182 -9.25 4.76 11.86
CA THR A 182 -8.13 3.90 11.44
C THR A 182 -8.50 3.04 10.24
N LEU A 183 -9.66 2.38 10.30
CA LEU A 183 -10.18 1.58 9.19
C LEU A 183 -10.39 2.44 7.95
N LYS A 184 -11.09 3.58 8.08
CA LYS A 184 -11.40 4.47 6.96
C LYS A 184 -10.16 4.95 6.20
N ARG A 185 -9.09 5.33 6.92
CA ARG A 185 -7.84 5.81 6.29
C ARG A 185 -7.03 4.72 5.59
N ASN A 186 -7.30 3.45 5.87
CA ASN A 186 -6.50 2.32 5.37
C ASN A 186 -7.30 1.33 4.49
N SER A 187 -8.62 1.49 4.36
CA SER A 187 -9.47 0.56 3.60
C SER A 187 -9.78 1.00 2.18
N ASP A 188 -9.62 2.29 1.88
CA ASP A 188 -9.99 2.86 0.59
C ASP A 188 -8.87 2.69 -0.44
N PHE A 189 -9.22 2.34 -1.67
CA PHE A 189 -8.23 2.13 -2.73
C PHE A 189 -8.80 2.32 -4.14
N VAL A 190 -7.89 2.37 -5.10
CA VAL A 190 -8.22 2.42 -6.52
C VAL A 190 -7.66 1.20 -7.18
N ARG A 191 -8.45 0.52 -8.00
CA ARG A 191 -7.97 -0.61 -8.79
C ARG A 191 -7.85 -0.28 -10.27
N PHE A 192 -6.85 -0.88 -10.88
CA PHE A 192 -6.67 -0.94 -12.33
C PHE A 192 -6.34 -2.37 -12.72
N GLU A 193 -6.62 -2.69 -13.97
CA GLU A 193 -6.17 -3.91 -14.61
C GLU A 193 -5.55 -3.54 -15.97
N VAL A 194 -4.33 -3.99 -16.21
CA VAL A 194 -3.65 -3.86 -17.51
C VAL A 194 -3.50 -5.26 -18.06
N LYS A 195 -4.35 -5.62 -19.02
CA LYS A 195 -4.33 -6.93 -19.69
C LYS A 195 -3.24 -6.98 -20.77
N PRO A 196 -2.81 -8.17 -21.22
CA PRO A 196 -1.80 -8.32 -22.26
C PRO A 196 -2.19 -7.64 -23.57
N THR A 197 -3.48 -7.60 -23.87
CA THR A 197 -4.03 -6.97 -25.08
C THR A 197 -4.21 -5.46 -24.96
N ASN A 198 -3.93 -4.87 -23.79
CA ASN A 198 -4.05 -3.45 -23.58
C ASN A 198 -2.74 -2.72 -23.92
N SER A 199 -2.89 -1.56 -24.54
CA SER A 199 -1.90 -0.47 -24.42
C SER A 199 -2.01 0.18 -23.04
N VAL A 200 -0.95 0.86 -22.58
CA VAL A 200 -0.95 1.65 -21.33
C VAL A 200 -2.17 2.58 -21.26
N ARG A 201 -2.50 3.28 -22.35
CA ARG A 201 -3.68 4.14 -22.39
C ARG A 201 -5.00 3.38 -22.15
N GLN A 202 -5.13 2.18 -22.69
CA GLN A 202 -6.33 1.35 -22.49
C GLN A 202 -6.38 0.80 -21.07
N GLY A 203 -5.23 0.49 -20.45
CA GLY A 203 -5.15 0.09 -19.05
C GLY A 203 -5.73 1.15 -18.10
N PHE A 204 -5.52 2.44 -18.38
CA PHE A 204 -6.15 3.51 -17.58
C PHE A 204 -7.69 3.48 -17.64
N ALA A 205 -8.28 3.00 -18.74
CA ALA A 205 -9.73 2.95 -18.89
C ALA A 205 -10.41 1.89 -18.00
N SER A 206 -9.65 0.96 -17.40
CA SER A 206 -10.16 -0.02 -16.43
C SER A 206 -10.25 0.51 -15.00
N LEU A 207 -9.90 1.79 -14.78
CA LEU A 207 -9.98 2.49 -13.50
C LEU A 207 -11.33 2.22 -12.81
N ALA A 208 -11.26 1.61 -11.63
CA ALA A 208 -12.39 1.46 -10.73
C ALA A 208 -11.99 1.90 -9.33
N GLN A 209 -12.74 2.83 -8.75
CA GLN A 209 -12.55 3.28 -7.38
C GLN A 209 -13.32 2.34 -6.44
N ASN A 210 -12.70 1.90 -5.35
CA ASN A 210 -13.35 1.08 -4.33
C ASN A 210 -13.31 1.83 -3.00
N GLY A 211 -14.49 2.21 -2.54
CA GLY A 211 -14.70 3.01 -1.35
C GLY A 211 -16.20 3.13 -1.07
N LEU A 212 -16.56 3.49 0.16
CA LEU A 212 -17.95 3.76 0.50
C LEU A 212 -18.38 5.09 -0.14
N ALA A 213 -19.43 5.08 -0.98
CA ALA A 213 -19.84 6.22 -1.79
C ALA A 213 -20.07 7.53 -1.00
N GLU A 214 -20.54 7.40 0.24
CA GLU A 214 -20.89 8.53 1.11
C GLU A 214 -19.70 9.08 1.90
N GLU A 215 -18.55 8.40 1.88
CA GLU A 215 -17.45 8.63 2.81
C GLU A 215 -16.05 8.54 2.23
N SER A 216 -15.91 7.96 1.05
CA SER A 216 -14.62 7.59 0.50
C SER A 216 -13.85 8.81 0.05
N GLN A 217 -12.67 8.98 0.64
CA GLN A 217 -11.80 10.10 0.32
C GLN A 217 -11.17 9.93 -1.06
N VAL A 218 -11.01 8.68 -1.52
CA VAL A 218 -10.62 8.36 -2.90
C VAL A 218 -11.58 9.04 -3.87
N LEU A 219 -12.90 8.86 -3.72
CA LEU A 219 -13.90 9.38 -4.67
C LEU A 219 -13.88 10.90 -4.90
N THR A 220 -13.19 11.65 -4.05
CA THR A 220 -13.07 13.11 -4.14
C THR A 220 -11.86 13.60 -4.95
N ALA A 221 -10.89 12.72 -5.26
CA ALA A 221 -9.67 13.12 -5.96
C ALA A 221 -9.97 13.58 -7.42
N PRO A 222 -9.34 14.66 -7.91
CA PRO A 222 -9.44 15.06 -9.31
C PRO A 222 -8.87 14.00 -10.26
N LEU A 223 -9.47 13.84 -11.47
CA LEU A 223 -9.01 12.84 -12.47
C LEU A 223 -7.51 12.92 -12.79
N LYS A 224 -6.94 14.13 -12.77
CA LYS A 224 -5.50 14.36 -12.99
C LYS A 224 -4.60 13.65 -11.98
N VAL A 225 -5.05 13.47 -10.74
CA VAL A 225 -4.27 12.82 -9.67
C VAL A 225 -4.19 11.32 -9.95
N TYR A 226 -5.30 10.68 -10.30
CA TYR A 226 -5.31 9.28 -10.74
C TYR A 226 -4.44 9.04 -11.96
N ARG A 227 -4.49 9.97 -12.92
CA ARG A 227 -3.69 9.87 -14.14
C ARG A 227 -2.21 9.99 -13.86
N ALA A 228 -1.81 10.89 -12.95
CA ALA A 228 -0.43 11.01 -12.50
C ALA A 228 0.04 9.76 -11.76
N ALA A 229 -0.77 9.24 -10.83
CA ALA A 229 -0.45 8.00 -10.11
C ALA A 229 -0.27 6.81 -11.05
N TYR A 230 -1.19 6.64 -12.02
CA TYR A 230 -1.10 5.57 -13.01
C TYR A 230 0.11 5.72 -13.93
N ASP A 231 0.39 6.93 -14.44
CA ASP A 231 1.56 7.18 -15.30
C ASP A 231 2.88 6.91 -14.57
N LEU A 232 3.04 7.42 -13.33
CA LEU A 232 4.23 7.18 -12.52
C LEU A 232 4.39 5.70 -12.17
N LEU A 233 3.30 5.01 -11.84
CA LEU A 233 3.31 3.57 -11.59
C LEU A 233 3.80 2.79 -12.81
N VAL A 234 3.17 2.99 -13.97
CA VAL A 234 3.51 2.23 -15.18
C VAL A 234 4.95 2.52 -15.63
N ARG A 235 5.41 3.77 -15.56
CA ARG A 235 6.81 4.11 -15.85
C ARG A 235 7.78 3.42 -14.90
N SER A 236 7.43 3.37 -13.61
CA SER A 236 8.22 2.67 -12.59
C SER A 236 8.25 1.16 -12.86
N MET A 237 7.11 0.56 -13.21
CA MET A 237 7.02 -0.84 -13.61
C MET A 237 7.90 -1.15 -14.83
N ILE A 238 7.86 -0.32 -15.87
CA ILE A 238 8.71 -0.47 -17.07
C ILE A 238 10.19 -0.41 -16.67
N TYR A 239 10.59 0.55 -15.84
CA TYR A 239 11.97 0.64 -15.36
C TYR A 239 12.38 -0.59 -14.52
N LEU A 240 11.51 -1.05 -13.62
CA LEU A 240 11.75 -2.22 -12.78
C LEU A 240 11.90 -3.51 -13.60
N GLY A 241 11.26 -3.63 -14.75
CA GLY A 241 11.45 -4.76 -15.66
C GLY A 241 12.70 -4.71 -16.52
N GLN A 242 13.50 -3.64 -16.45
CA GLN A 242 14.76 -3.54 -17.21
C GLN A 242 15.90 -4.29 -16.53
N GLU A 243 16.84 -4.79 -17.33
CA GLU A 243 18.13 -5.29 -16.85
C GLU A 243 19.02 -4.15 -16.34
N GLY A 244 19.91 -4.45 -15.38
CA GLY A 244 20.88 -3.48 -14.87
C GLY A 244 20.27 -2.29 -14.10
N ARG A 245 19.00 -2.41 -13.69
CA ARG A 245 18.30 -1.45 -12.82
C ARG A 245 19.05 -1.22 -11.51
N ASP A 246 19.00 0.02 -11.03
CA ASP A 246 19.63 0.43 -9.78
C ASP A 246 18.73 0.05 -8.60
N LEU A 247 19.08 -1.05 -7.94
CA LEU A 247 18.41 -1.58 -6.76
C LEU A 247 19.40 -1.62 -5.59
N GLU A 248 19.02 -0.99 -4.49
CA GLU A 248 19.77 -0.99 -3.24
C GLU A 248 18.90 -1.56 -2.12
N LEU A 249 19.26 -2.74 -1.63
CA LEU A 249 18.58 -3.35 -0.47
C LEU A 249 18.87 -2.53 0.79
N GLY A 250 17.82 -2.23 1.56
CA GLY A 250 17.92 -1.51 2.81
C GLY A 250 16.63 -1.57 3.64
N TYR A 251 16.53 -0.62 4.56
CA TYR A 251 15.39 -0.43 5.46
C TYR A 251 15.09 1.07 5.52
N PHE A 252 13.85 1.43 5.82
CA PHE A 252 13.47 2.83 6.03
C PHE A 252 14.21 3.46 7.22
N ASP A 253 14.36 4.78 7.16
CA ASP A 253 14.98 5.57 8.22
C ASP A 253 14.27 5.35 9.57
N GLY A 254 15.05 5.35 10.64
CA GLY A 254 14.56 5.09 12.01
C GLY A 254 14.69 3.63 12.46
N ALA A 255 15.05 2.71 11.56
CA ALA A 255 15.35 1.32 11.92
C ALA A 255 16.53 1.24 12.93
N PRO A 256 16.45 0.39 13.97
CA PRO A 256 17.54 0.21 14.93
C PRO A 256 18.85 -0.23 14.27
N GLU A 257 19.86 0.65 14.26
CA GLU A 257 21.12 0.48 13.49
C GLU A 257 21.83 -0.85 13.75
N ARG A 258 21.81 -1.34 14.99
CA ARG A 258 22.40 -2.64 15.34
C ARG A 258 21.72 -3.80 14.61
N GLN A 259 20.39 -3.77 14.54
CA GLN A 259 19.61 -4.83 13.89
C GLN A 259 19.68 -4.70 12.38
N LEU A 260 19.62 -3.48 11.85
CA LEU A 260 19.83 -3.19 10.43
C LEU A 260 21.15 -3.79 9.93
N ARG A 261 22.26 -3.54 10.63
CA ARG A 261 23.57 -4.10 10.24
C ARG A 261 23.61 -5.62 10.29
N LYS A 262 22.90 -6.24 11.23
CA LYS A 262 22.83 -7.71 11.32
C LYS A 262 22.02 -8.27 10.16
N ALA A 263 20.85 -7.71 9.90
CA ALA A 263 19.97 -8.13 8.82
C ALA A 263 20.62 -7.99 7.43
N LEU A 264 21.30 -6.86 7.16
CA LEU A 264 22.06 -6.67 5.92
C LEU A 264 23.23 -7.66 5.73
N ASN A 265 23.68 -8.31 6.80
CA ASN A 265 24.69 -9.37 6.75
C ASN A 265 24.07 -10.79 6.72
N GLY A 266 22.76 -10.92 6.50
CA GLY A 266 22.05 -12.20 6.40
C GLY A 266 21.61 -12.82 7.73
N ASP A 267 21.38 -12.01 8.78
CA ASP A 267 20.83 -12.48 10.07
C ASP A 267 19.29 -12.41 10.04
N ASP A 268 18.65 -13.58 9.85
CA ASP A 268 17.19 -13.73 9.71
C ASP A 268 16.42 -13.32 10.99
N ASP A 269 17.00 -13.52 12.17
CA ASP A 269 16.38 -13.10 13.44
C ASP A 269 16.34 -11.56 13.53
N ALA A 270 17.40 -10.90 13.05
CA ALA A 270 17.43 -9.44 12.98
C ALA A 270 16.46 -8.89 11.93
N ALA A 271 16.34 -9.54 10.77
CA ALA A 271 15.37 -9.18 9.74
C ALA A 271 13.92 -9.32 10.26
N SER A 272 13.62 -10.44 10.92
CA SER A 272 12.31 -10.69 11.55
C SER A 272 11.99 -9.65 12.62
N TYR A 273 12.97 -9.34 13.49
CA TYR A 273 12.81 -8.29 14.50
C TYR A 273 12.49 -6.93 13.88
N LEU A 274 13.19 -6.54 12.80
CA LEU A 274 12.94 -5.27 12.13
C LEU A 274 11.52 -5.22 11.57
N LEU A 275 11.08 -6.28 10.88
CA LEU A 275 9.73 -6.38 10.32
C LEU A 275 8.65 -6.29 11.41
N GLU A 276 8.78 -7.03 12.51
CA GLU A 276 7.86 -6.98 13.66
C GLU A 276 7.78 -5.59 14.30
N ASN A 277 8.83 -4.78 14.15
CA ASN A 277 8.89 -3.40 14.65
C ASN A 277 8.56 -2.36 13.57
N GLY A 278 8.06 -2.80 12.40
CA GLY A 278 7.56 -1.95 11.33
C GLY A 278 8.59 -1.49 10.31
N PHE A 279 9.77 -2.11 10.28
CA PHE A 279 10.84 -1.84 9.32
C PHE A 279 11.06 -3.05 8.41
N PRO A 280 10.25 -3.24 7.35
CA PRO A 280 10.45 -4.33 6.40
C PRO A 280 11.70 -4.06 5.56
N ALA A 281 12.24 -5.11 4.94
CA ALA A 281 13.25 -4.96 3.91
C ALA A 281 12.66 -4.25 2.69
N VAL A 282 13.45 -3.36 2.08
CA VAL A 282 13.04 -2.51 0.95
C VAL A 282 14.16 -2.47 -0.09
N GLN A 283 13.79 -2.56 -1.37
CA GLN A 283 14.66 -2.22 -2.49
C GLN A 283 14.48 -0.73 -2.82
N PHE A 284 15.49 0.08 -2.54
CA PHE A 284 15.51 1.48 -2.96
C PHE A 284 15.92 1.58 -4.42
N VAL A 285 15.12 2.28 -5.21
CA VAL A 285 15.24 2.29 -6.67
C VAL A 285 15.69 3.66 -7.16
N GLY A 286 16.74 3.67 -7.98
CA GLY A 286 17.19 4.86 -8.69
C GLY A 286 17.93 5.88 -7.82
N ARG A 287 18.52 5.51 -6.67
CA ARG A 287 19.37 6.39 -5.85
C ARG A 287 20.68 6.74 -6.55
N ASN A 288 21.27 5.82 -7.31
CA ASN A 288 22.63 5.91 -7.86
C ASN A 288 22.69 6.21 -9.37
N ILE A 289 21.56 6.59 -9.97
CA ILE A 289 21.47 6.93 -11.40
C ILE A 289 21.17 8.41 -11.65
N GLY A 290 21.47 8.88 -12.86
CA GLY A 290 21.02 10.17 -13.39
C GLY A 290 19.61 10.09 -14.01
N PRO A 291 19.11 11.21 -14.56
CA PRO A 291 17.86 11.23 -15.32
C PRO A 291 17.88 10.25 -16.50
N LEU A 292 16.78 9.53 -16.67
CA LEU A 292 16.56 8.63 -17.80
C LEU A 292 16.07 9.45 -19.00
N LEU A 293 16.71 9.23 -20.15
CA LEU A 293 16.38 9.96 -21.38
C LEU A 293 15.14 9.40 -22.07
N ASP A 294 14.96 8.08 -22.01
CA ASP A 294 13.87 7.38 -22.67
C ASP A 294 13.48 6.12 -21.89
N LEU A 295 12.24 5.68 -22.07
CA LEU A 295 11.75 4.37 -21.66
C LEU A 295 11.37 3.60 -22.91
N SER A 296 11.84 2.37 -23.05
CA SER A 296 11.48 1.49 -24.15
C SER A 296 10.31 0.59 -23.81
N GLU A 297 9.54 0.21 -24.82
CA GLU A 297 8.50 -0.81 -24.66
C GLU A 297 9.13 -2.13 -24.21
N PRO A 298 8.57 -2.83 -23.21
CA PRO A 298 9.07 -4.13 -22.78
C PRO A 298 9.03 -5.16 -23.92
N ASP A 299 10.15 -5.82 -24.19
CA ASP A 299 10.28 -6.88 -25.20
C ASP A 299 11.08 -8.05 -24.61
N TRP A 300 10.58 -9.29 -24.80
CA TRP A 300 11.29 -10.52 -24.43
C TRP A 300 12.60 -10.72 -25.21
N GLY A 301 12.79 -9.99 -26.32
CA GLY A 301 13.92 -10.16 -27.25
C GLY A 301 15.28 -9.63 -26.79
N ALA A 302 15.38 -9.01 -25.61
CA ALA A 302 16.66 -8.72 -24.96
C ALA A 302 16.96 -9.87 -23.98
N GLU A 303 17.92 -10.71 -24.32
CA GLU A 303 18.30 -11.95 -23.62
C GLU A 303 18.15 -11.87 -22.10
N SER A 304 17.30 -12.72 -21.52
CA SER A 304 17.33 -13.02 -20.11
C SER A 304 18.62 -13.81 -19.80
N VAL A 305 19.66 -13.11 -19.36
CA VAL A 305 20.77 -13.79 -18.68
C VAL A 305 20.29 -14.08 -17.26
N GLY A 306 19.48 -15.13 -17.14
CA GLY A 306 19.04 -15.67 -15.85
C GLY A 306 20.25 -15.96 -14.97
N PHE A 307 20.18 -15.50 -13.72
CA PHE A 307 21.13 -15.92 -12.69
C PHE A 307 21.08 -17.44 -12.55
N THR A 308 22.23 -18.09 -12.72
CA THR A 308 22.44 -19.46 -12.25
C THR A 308 22.83 -19.36 -10.77
N ILE A 309 22.13 -20.09 -9.89
CA ILE A 309 22.53 -20.31 -8.49
C ILE A 309 23.80 -21.18 -8.46
#